data_AF-A0A967GYB5-F1
#
_entry.id   AF-A0A967GYB5-F1
#
_cell.length_a   1.000
_cell.length_b   1.000
_cell.length_c   1.000
_cell.angle_alpha   90.00
_cell.angle_beta   90.00
_cell.angle_gamma   90.00
#
_symmetry.space_group_name_H-M   'P 1'
#
loop_
_entity.id
_entity.type
_entity.pdbx_description
1 polymer ?
#
loop_
_entity_poly.entity_id
_entity_poly.type
_entity_poly.pdbx_seq_one_letter_code
_entity_poly.pdbx_strand_id
1 'polypeptide(L)' 'IKVARGEGKGPHEVDAISGATRTSTGVTDLLHFWLGPDGYGPYLARLKEEGNR' A
#
# COMPACT_ATOMS: atom_id res chain seq x y z
N ILE A 1 0.90 -4.01 -1.14
CA ILE A 1 1.83 -3.33 -0.21
C ILE A 1 1.60 -3.91 1.17
N LYS A 2 2.65 -4.24 1.92
CA LYS A 2 2.53 -4.82 3.27
C LYS A 2 3.51 -4.15 4.22
N VAL A 3 3.10 -3.91 5.46
CA VAL A 3 4.01 -3.41 6.50
C VAL A 3 4.74 -4.61 7.12
N ALA A 4 6.07 -4.63 7.04
CA ALA A 4 6.91 -5.71 7.56
C ALA A 4 7.04 -5.62 9.08
N ARG A 5 7.10 -6.73 9.81
CA ARG A 5 7.32 -6.74 11.29
C ARG A 5 8.77 -6.39 11.71
N GLY A 6 9.47 -5.63 10.88
CA GLY A 6 10.88 -5.25 10.96
C GLY A 6 11.26 -4.44 9.72
N GLU A 7 12.53 -4.49 9.30
CA GLU A 7 12.98 -3.88 8.03
C GLU A 7 12.30 -4.59 6.84
N GLY A 8 11.65 -3.81 5.97
CA GLY A 8 11.03 -4.23 4.74
C GLY A 8 12.11 -4.60 3.73
N LYS A 9 12.03 -5.82 3.20
CA LYS A 9 13.10 -6.38 2.36
C LYS A 9 12.76 -6.35 0.88
N GLY A 10 11.57 -5.86 0.51
CA GLY A 10 11.06 -5.86 -0.85
C GLY A 10 10.49 -4.51 -1.31
N PRO A 11 10.36 -4.30 -2.63
CA PRO A 11 9.88 -3.03 -3.22
C PRO A 11 8.42 -2.67 -2.90
N HIS A 12 7.68 -3.57 -2.23
CA HIS A 12 6.30 -3.35 -1.79
C HIS A 12 6.13 -3.54 -0.29
N GLU A 13 7.26 -3.54 0.44
CA GLU A 13 7.30 -3.63 1.89
C GLU A 13 7.76 -2.30 2.47
N VAL A 14 7.15 -1.93 3.60
CA VAL A 14 7.50 -0.74 4.36
C VAL A 14 7.83 -1.18 5.78
N ASP A 15 8.86 -0.60 6.37
CA ASP A 15 9.29 -0.88 7.74
C ASP A 15 8.16 -0.64 8.74
N ALA A 16 7.96 -1.56 9.69
CA ALA A 16 7.13 -1.27 10.85
C ALA A 16 7.90 -0.50 11.91
N ILE A 17 7.18 0.38 12.60
CA ILE A 17 7.60 0.96 13.86
C ILE A 17 7.36 -0.08 14.98
N SER A 18 8.40 -0.39 15.75
CA SER A 18 8.31 -1.35 16.85
C SER A 18 7.28 -0.90 17.92
N GLY A 19 6.51 -1.85 18.44
CA GLY A 19 5.44 -1.56 19.42
C GLY A 19 4.13 -1.00 18.86
N ALA A 20 4.08 -0.66 17.57
CA ALA A 20 2.89 -0.08 16.93
C ALA A 20 2.12 -1.06 16.02
N THR A 21 2.07 -2.34 16.37
CA THR A 21 1.53 -3.40 15.50
C THR A 21 0.10 -3.14 15.02
N ARG A 22 -0.79 -2.64 15.89
CA ARG A 22 -2.17 -2.30 15.49
C ARG A 22 -2.23 -1.14 14.50
N THR A 23 -1.35 -0.16 14.64
CA THR A 23 -1.22 0.97 13.70
C THR A 23 -0.68 0.49 12.36
N SER A 24 0.33 -0.39 12.36
CA SER A 24 0.87 -1.00 11.14
C SER A 24 -0.18 -1.80 10.35
N THR A 25 -1.04 -2.55 11.05
CA THR A 25 -2.18 -3.23 10.42
C THR A 25 -3.17 -2.24 9.84
N GLY A 26 -3.54 -1.19 10.59
CA GLY A 26 -4.45 -0.15 10.09
C GLY A 26 -3.95 0.57 8.84
N VAL A 27 -2.65 0.88 8.77
CA VAL A 27 -2.02 1.46 7.57
C VAL A 27 -2.06 0.49 6.38
N THR A 28 -1.84 -0.81 6.62
CA THR A 28 -1.94 -1.83 5.56
C THR A 28 -3.35 -1.89 4.99
N ASP A 29 -4.37 -1.90 5.85
CA ASP A 29 -5.77 -1.98 5.43
C ASP A 29 -6.23 -0.68 4.73
N LEU A 30 -5.77 0.48 5.20
CA LEU A 30 -6.01 1.78 4.56
C LEU A 30 -5.51 1.77 3.11
N LEU A 31 -4.27 1.32 2.89
CA LEU A 31 -3.68 1.27 1.56
C LEU A 31 -4.40 0.25 0.67
N HIS A 32 -4.78 -0.91 1.20
CA HIS A 32 -5.54 -1.90 0.44
C HIS A 32 -6.90 -1.36 -0.03
N PHE A 33 -7.60 -0.61 0.83
CA PHE A 33 -8.88 -0.01 0.45
C PHE A 33 -8.71 1.05 -0.64
N TRP A 34 -7.85 2.05 -0.39
CA TRP A 34 -7.70 3.18 -1.30
C TRP A 34 -7.04 2.84 -2.63
N LEU A 35 -6.21 1.80 -2.69
CA LEU A 35 -5.63 1.32 -3.95
C LEU A 35 -6.44 0.17 -4.58
N GLY A 36 -7.53 -0.24 -3.92
CA GLY A 36 -8.45 -1.26 -4.38
C GLY A 36 -9.47 -0.77 -5.41
N PRO A 37 -10.38 -1.66 -5.84
CA PRO A 37 -11.40 -1.35 -6.85
C PRO A 37 -12.39 -0.27 -6.41
N ASP A 38 -12.69 -0.21 -5.12
CA ASP A 38 -13.63 0.77 -4.53
C ASP A 38 -12.96 2.11 -4.18
N GLY A 39 -11.64 2.22 -4.39
CA GLY A 39 -10.85 3.42 -4.16
C GLY A 39 -10.35 4.05 -5.46
N TYR A 40 -9.09 4.47 -5.45
CA TYR A 40 -8.40 5.06 -6.60
C TYR A 40 -7.91 4.04 -7.62
N GLY A 41 -8.07 2.73 -7.39
CA GLY A 41 -7.61 1.68 -8.30
C GLY A 41 -7.98 1.93 -9.77
N PRO A 42 -9.26 2.20 -10.11
CA PRO A 42 -9.68 2.47 -11.48
C PRO A 42 -9.04 3.73 -12.08
N TYR A 43 -8.84 4.77 -11.26
CA TYR A 43 -8.20 6.00 -11.68
C TYR A 43 -6.71 5.78 -11.99
N LEU A 44 -5.99 5.08 -11.11
CA LEU A 44 -4.57 4.77 -11.29
C LEU A 44 -4.33 3.87 -12.50
N ALA A 45 -5.26 2.95 -12.80
CA ALA A 45 -5.20 2.13 -14.01
C ALA A 45 -5.25 2.99 -15.28
N ARG A 46 -6.19 3.94 -15.35
CA ARG A 46 -6.29 4.89 -16.48
C ARG A 46 -5.05 5.77 -16.60
N LEU A 47 -4.56 6.30 -15.48
CA LEU A 47 -3.34 7.14 -15.47
C LEU A 47 -2.12 6.38 -16.01
N LYS A 48 -1.99 5.09 -15.67
CA LYS A 48 -0.91 4.24 -16.20
C LYS A 48 -1.03 4.02 -17.70
N GLU A 49 -2.24 3.86 -18.22
CA GLU A 49 -2.50 3.73 -19.66
C GLU A 49 -2.17 5.03 -20.42
N GLU A 50 -2.52 6.18 -19.85
CA GLU A 50 -2.20 7.50 -20.41
C GLU A 50 -0.71 7.79 -20.41
N GLY A 51 0.02 7.46 -19.34
CA GLY A 51 1.47 7.64 -19.27
C GLY A 51 2.28 6.70 -20.18
N ASN A 52 1.64 5.66 -20.71
CA ASN A 52 2.23 4.73 -21.68
C ASN A 52 1.94 5.12 -23.15
N ARG A 53 1.23 6.23 -23.40
CA ARG A 53 1.03 6.84 -24.72
C ARG A 53 2.03 7.96 -24.97
#